data_AF-A0A661SEQ7-F1
#
_entry.id   AF-A0A661SEQ7-F1
#
_cell.length_a   1.000
_cell.length_b   1.000
_cell.length_c   1.000
_cell.angle_alpha   90.00
_cell.angle_beta   90.00
_cell.angle_gamma   90.00
#
_symmetry.space_group_name_H-M   'P 1'
#
loop_
_entity.id
_entity.type
_entity.pdbx_description
1 polymer ?
#
loop_
_entity_poly.entity_id
_entity_poly.type
_entity_poly.pdbx_seq_one_letter_code
_entity_poly.pdbx_strand_id
1 'polypeptide(L)'
;MGKKLSGKDLLDLAAERSRILPEYVDTEGRLQKINPETRVKILNAMGLPTGSARSLRGALERDEYAFWSQLSDPVLVVRTGNIPKYIHFRIPIDDLVTDFKGLRLKITIENEAGGTSCFRYDHNELVLIEKKALRTKTFGCFGAPFPADLPLGYYTFQITATAGQKKKDQAVRVIVCPERTYLPPALQGDRRLAGIWVPLYAIRSDRNWGIGDFADLKRFALWASRELKVAFIGINPLHSLFNRSPYNISPYLPASRLYRNFIYLDIFGLADFK
;
A
#
# COMPACT_ATOMS: atom_id res chain seq x y z
N MET A 1 -18.35 1.87 31.77
CA MET A 1 -19.15 0.62 31.74
C MET A 1 -19.64 0.38 30.32
N GLY A 2 -19.01 -0.55 29.58
CA GLY A 2 -19.36 -0.82 28.19
C GLY A 2 -20.63 -1.67 28.08
N LYS A 3 -21.62 -1.23 27.30
CA LYS A 3 -22.76 -2.06 26.88
C LYS A 3 -22.21 -3.38 26.33
N LYS A 4 -22.71 -4.52 26.81
CA LYS A 4 -22.46 -5.83 26.19
C LYS A 4 -23.07 -5.79 24.78
N LEU A 5 -22.23 -5.54 23.77
CA LEU A 5 -22.60 -5.70 22.36
C LEU A 5 -23.12 -7.13 22.14
N SER A 6 -24.23 -7.27 21.44
CA SER A 6 -24.73 -8.59 21.03
C SER A 6 -23.74 -9.27 20.06
N GLY A 7 -23.90 -10.57 19.82
CA GLY A 7 -23.05 -11.29 18.86
C GLY A 7 -23.11 -10.69 17.45
N LYS A 8 -24.27 -10.18 17.05
CA LYS A 8 -24.49 -9.49 15.77
C LYS A 8 -23.79 -8.13 15.73
N ASP A 9 -23.96 -7.32 16.77
CA ASP A 9 -23.34 -5.99 16.85
C ASP A 9 -21.80 -6.08 16.85
N LEU A 10 -21.25 -7.14 17.45
CA LEU A 10 -19.81 -7.37 17.46
C LEU A 10 -19.27 -7.77 16.08
N LEU A 11 -20.02 -8.57 15.32
CA LEU A 11 -19.66 -8.93 13.96
C LEU A 11 -19.68 -7.71 13.03
N ASP A 12 -20.71 -6.86 13.17
CA ASP A 12 -20.83 -5.63 12.40
C ASP A 12 -19.71 -4.65 12.73
N LEU A 13 -19.39 -4.47 14.01
CA LEU A 13 -18.24 -3.67 14.46
C LEU A 13 -16.91 -4.19 13.90
N ALA A 14 -16.71 -5.52 13.89
CA ALA A 14 -15.50 -6.12 13.34
C ALA A 14 -15.40 -5.86 11.83
N ALA A 15 -16.50 -6.07 11.09
CA ALA A 15 -16.56 -5.83 9.66
C ALA A 15 -16.28 -4.36 9.32
N GLU A 16 -16.87 -3.43 10.05
CA GLU A 16 -16.65 -1.99 9.90
C GLU A 16 -15.18 -1.61 10.15
N ARG A 17 -14.60 -2.07 11.26
CA ARG A 17 -13.17 -1.83 11.59
C ARG A 17 -12.23 -2.41 10.53
N SER A 18 -12.59 -3.53 9.93
CA SER A 18 -11.86 -4.16 8.82
C SER A 18 -12.19 -3.58 7.45
N ARG A 19 -13.06 -2.56 7.36
CA ARG A 19 -13.53 -1.93 6.12
C ARG A 19 -14.17 -2.90 5.14
N ILE A 20 -14.86 -3.92 5.65
CA ILE A 20 -15.70 -4.81 4.85
C ILE A 20 -17.00 -4.05 4.55
N LEU A 21 -17.25 -3.77 3.28
CA LEU A 21 -18.46 -3.08 2.85
C LEU A 21 -19.70 -3.90 3.24
N PRO A 22 -20.74 -3.30 3.82
CA PRO A 22 -21.95 -4.03 4.19
C PRO A 22 -22.82 -4.39 2.99
N GLU A 23 -22.68 -3.65 1.89
CA GLU A 23 -23.42 -3.74 0.64
C GLU A 23 -22.62 -3.17 -0.53
N TYR A 24 -22.99 -3.53 -1.76
CA TYR A 24 -22.40 -3.02 -2.99
C TYR A 24 -23.43 -3.02 -4.13
N VAL A 25 -23.17 -2.25 -5.19
CA VAL A 25 -23.99 -2.27 -6.41
C VAL A 25 -23.37 -3.26 -7.40
N ASP A 26 -24.15 -4.22 -7.89
CA ASP A 26 -23.68 -5.22 -8.84
C ASP A 26 -23.59 -4.69 -10.28
N THR A 27 -23.12 -5.52 -11.22
CA THR A 27 -22.95 -5.15 -12.63
C THR A 27 -24.28 -4.88 -13.36
N GLU A 28 -25.41 -5.26 -12.76
CA GLU A 28 -26.76 -4.97 -13.27
C GLU A 28 -27.36 -3.73 -12.59
N GLY A 29 -26.61 -3.03 -11.73
CA GLY A 29 -27.06 -1.83 -11.03
C GLY A 29 -27.91 -2.12 -9.79
N ARG A 30 -28.00 -3.37 -9.33
CA ARG A 30 -28.80 -3.73 -8.15
C ARG A 30 -27.99 -3.62 -6.87
N LEU A 31 -28.62 -3.12 -5.81
CA LEU A 31 -28.01 -3.08 -4.49
C LEU A 31 -28.01 -4.49 -3.86
N GLN A 32 -26.82 -5.01 -3.59
CA GLN A 32 -26.57 -6.30 -2.96
C GLN A 32 -26.10 -6.12 -1.53
N LYS A 33 -26.78 -6.78 -0.57
CA LYS A 33 -26.36 -6.81 0.83
C LYS A 33 -25.48 -8.02 1.11
N ILE A 34 -24.36 -7.82 1.79
CA ILE A 34 -23.47 -8.91 2.16
C ILE A 34 -24.06 -9.68 3.35
N ASN A 35 -24.35 -10.97 3.13
CA ASN A 35 -24.87 -11.84 4.18
C ASN A 35 -23.84 -12.02 5.33
N PRO A 36 -24.29 -12.29 6.57
CA PRO A 36 -23.39 -12.41 7.72
C PRO A 36 -22.34 -13.52 7.58
N GLU A 37 -22.66 -14.63 6.93
CA GLU A 37 -21.73 -15.75 6.73
C GLU A 37 -20.53 -15.37 5.85
N THR A 38 -20.77 -14.56 4.81
CA THR A 38 -19.70 -14.02 3.97
C THR A 38 -18.79 -13.10 4.78
N ARG A 39 -19.35 -12.25 5.65
CA ARG A 39 -18.55 -11.40 6.55
C ARG A 39 -17.66 -12.24 7.46
N VAL A 40 -18.20 -13.31 8.03
CA VAL A 40 -17.46 -14.28 8.84
C VAL A 40 -16.30 -14.90 8.05
N LYS A 41 -16.54 -15.36 6.82
CA LYS A 41 -15.49 -15.96 5.97
C LYS A 41 -14.39 -14.95 5.62
N ILE A 42 -14.75 -13.72 5.27
CA ILE A 42 -13.79 -12.64 4.96
C ILE A 42 -12.97 -12.31 6.20
N LEU A 43 -13.59 -12.13 7.37
CA LEU A 43 -12.89 -11.82 8.62
C LEU A 43 -11.89 -12.93 9.00
N ASN A 44 -12.28 -14.21 8.87
CA ASN A 44 -11.34 -15.32 9.10
C ASN A 44 -10.19 -15.33 8.10
N ALA A 45 -10.45 -15.04 6.81
CA ALA A 45 -9.41 -14.93 5.79
C ALA A 45 -8.45 -13.76 6.07
N MET A 46 -8.93 -12.69 6.73
CA MET A 46 -8.12 -11.59 7.25
C MET A 46 -7.40 -11.90 8.57
N GLY A 47 -7.60 -13.10 9.14
CA GLY A 47 -6.96 -13.56 10.38
C GLY A 47 -7.72 -13.26 11.67
N LEU A 48 -8.96 -12.76 11.61
CA LEU A 48 -9.79 -12.48 12.79
C LEU A 48 -10.61 -13.72 13.20
N PRO A 49 -10.49 -14.22 14.45
CA PRO A 49 -11.14 -15.45 14.88
C PRO A 49 -12.61 -15.24 15.21
N THR A 50 -13.51 -15.61 14.29
CA THR A 50 -14.96 -15.43 14.46
C THR A 50 -15.68 -16.64 15.07
N GLY A 51 -14.96 -17.66 15.55
CA GLY A 51 -15.56 -18.88 16.11
C GLY A 51 -16.38 -18.67 17.38
N SER A 52 -16.18 -17.55 18.08
CA SER A 52 -17.02 -17.14 19.22
C SER A 52 -17.00 -15.63 19.40
N ALA A 53 -18.03 -15.07 20.06
CA ALA A 53 -18.03 -13.65 20.42
C ALA A 53 -16.86 -13.27 21.36
N ARG A 54 -16.41 -14.20 22.21
CA ARG A 54 -15.27 -13.98 23.11
C ARG A 54 -13.96 -13.86 22.34
N SER A 55 -13.70 -14.76 21.39
CA SER A 55 -12.48 -14.75 20.58
C SER A 55 -12.41 -13.51 19.70
N LEU A 56 -13.52 -13.14 19.06
CA LEU A 56 -13.58 -11.96 18.20
C LEU A 56 -13.37 -10.67 19.00
N ARG A 57 -14.04 -10.52 20.15
CA ARG A 57 -13.85 -9.38 21.05
C ARG A 57 -12.40 -9.28 21.52
N GLY A 58 -11.82 -10.40 21.95
CA GLY A 58 -10.43 -10.44 22.39
C GLY A 58 -9.45 -10.07 21.27
N ALA A 59 -9.73 -10.44 20.02
CA ALA A 59 -8.92 -10.02 18.88
C ALA A 59 -9.01 -8.50 18.65
N LEU A 60 -10.21 -7.93 18.60
CA LEU A 60 -10.41 -6.48 18.43
C LEU A 60 -9.75 -5.66 19.55
N GLU A 61 -9.85 -6.12 20.80
CA GLU A 61 -9.21 -5.46 21.96
C GLU A 61 -7.67 -5.56 21.89
N ARG A 62 -7.12 -6.66 21.38
CA ARG A 62 -5.68 -6.81 21.16
C ARG A 62 -5.19 -5.88 20.05
N ASP A 63 -5.91 -5.81 18.93
CA ASP A 63 -5.54 -4.95 17.80
C ASP A 63 -5.60 -3.47 18.19
N GLU A 64 -6.65 -3.07 18.92
CA GLU A 64 -6.77 -1.70 19.45
C GLU A 64 -5.62 -1.40 20.43
N TYR A 65 -5.31 -2.30 21.36
CA TYR A 65 -4.17 -2.13 22.26
C TYR A 65 -2.83 -2.07 21.51
N ALA A 66 -2.62 -2.90 20.47
CA ALA A 66 -1.42 -2.91 19.66
C ALA A 66 -1.24 -1.59 18.89
N PHE A 67 -2.31 -1.08 18.26
CA PHE A 67 -2.32 0.20 17.57
C PHE A 67 -1.91 1.37 18.50
N TRP A 68 -2.55 1.45 19.67
CA TRP A 68 -2.23 2.48 20.67
C TRP A 68 -0.86 2.29 21.32
N SER A 69 -0.36 1.06 21.35
CA SER A 69 0.98 0.73 21.85
C SER A 69 2.09 0.98 20.83
N GLN A 70 1.81 1.20 19.54
CA GLN A 70 2.80 1.68 18.57
C GLN A 70 3.09 3.18 18.78
N LEU A 71 4.28 3.66 18.42
CA LEU A 71 4.58 5.08 18.55
C LEU A 71 3.95 5.87 17.41
N SER A 72 3.93 5.34 16.19
CA SER A 72 3.26 5.96 15.05
C SER A 72 2.78 4.88 14.09
N ASP A 73 2.14 5.27 12.99
CA ASP A 73 1.82 4.31 11.94
C ASP A 73 3.12 3.88 11.26
N PRO A 74 3.27 2.60 10.85
CA PRO A 74 4.55 2.10 10.32
C PRO A 74 4.89 2.71 8.95
N VAL A 75 3.88 3.15 8.21
CA VAL A 75 4.01 3.78 6.89
C VAL A 75 3.06 4.96 6.81
N LEU A 76 3.57 6.09 6.33
CA LEU A 76 2.78 7.27 5.99
C LEU A 76 2.97 7.58 4.49
N VAL A 77 1.88 7.69 3.75
CA VAL A 77 1.91 8.08 2.34
C VAL A 77 1.32 9.49 2.24
N VAL A 78 2.10 10.42 1.71
CA VAL A 78 1.72 11.83 1.55
C VAL A 78 1.80 12.23 0.08
N ARG A 79 1.08 13.29 -0.30
CA ARG A 79 1.15 13.86 -1.66
C ARG A 79 1.90 15.18 -1.63
N THR A 80 2.72 15.44 -2.64
CA THR A 80 3.31 16.76 -2.86
C THR A 80 2.22 17.82 -2.91
N GLY A 81 2.42 18.95 -2.21
CA GLY A 81 1.41 20.03 -2.13
C GLY A 81 0.22 19.76 -1.20
N ASN A 82 0.11 18.55 -0.63
CA ASN A 82 -0.89 18.21 0.39
C ASN A 82 -0.24 17.37 1.49
N ILE A 83 0.77 17.97 2.11
CA ILE A 83 1.45 17.40 3.27
C ILE A 83 0.54 17.58 4.49
N PRO A 84 0.36 16.55 5.33
CA PRO A 84 -0.47 16.67 6.52
C PRO A 84 0.10 17.73 7.47
N LYS A 85 -0.79 18.46 8.15
CA LYS A 85 -0.38 19.47 9.14
C LYS A 85 0.47 18.88 10.26
N TYR A 86 0.15 17.66 10.68
CA TYR A 86 0.82 16.99 11.78
C TYR A 86 1.29 15.59 11.39
N ILE A 87 2.41 15.19 11.97
CA ILE A 87 2.74 13.78 12.14
C ILE A 87 2.23 13.31 13.50
N HIS A 88 1.47 12.22 13.50
CA HIS A 88 0.86 11.69 14.72
C HIS A 88 1.78 10.70 15.42
N PHE A 89 1.83 10.78 16.75
CA PHE A 89 2.48 9.78 17.58
C PHE A 89 1.68 9.49 18.86
N ARG A 90 1.90 8.30 19.42
CA ARG A 90 1.12 7.71 20.51
C ARG A 90 2.03 7.21 21.63
N ILE A 91 1.73 7.67 22.84
CA ILE A 91 2.46 7.30 24.06
C ILE A 91 1.50 7.14 25.25
N PRO A 92 1.86 6.30 26.24
CA PRO A 92 1.21 6.34 27.55
C PRO A 92 1.43 7.70 28.20
N ILE A 93 0.39 8.24 28.84
CA ILE A 93 0.40 9.55 29.49
C ILE A 93 0.14 9.49 31.00
N ASP A 94 0.03 8.28 31.58
CA ASP A 94 -0.32 8.09 33.00
C ASP A 94 0.67 8.76 33.97
N ASP A 95 1.96 8.82 33.60
CA ASP A 95 3.01 9.44 34.41
C ASP A 95 3.33 10.89 34.03
N LEU A 96 2.57 11.47 33.09
CA LEU A 96 2.77 12.86 32.69
C LEU A 96 1.96 13.78 33.61
N VAL A 97 2.63 14.82 34.11
CA VAL A 97 1.99 15.91 34.87
C VAL A 97 0.95 16.62 33.99
N THR A 98 0.01 17.32 34.62
CA THR A 98 -0.88 18.27 33.94
C THR A 98 -0.08 19.16 32.96
N ASP A 99 -0.60 19.31 31.74
CA ASP A 99 0.03 19.98 30.59
C ASP A 99 1.19 19.24 29.89
N PHE A 100 1.41 17.96 30.20
CA PHE A 100 2.40 17.11 29.50
C PHE A 100 3.85 17.64 29.55
N LYS A 101 4.16 18.45 30.58
CA LYS A 101 5.51 18.98 30.80
C LYS A 101 6.55 17.85 30.80
N GLY A 102 7.59 18.01 30.00
CA GLY A 102 8.65 17.01 29.82
C GLY A 102 8.44 16.05 28.65
N LEU A 103 7.30 16.12 27.95
CA LEU A 103 7.12 15.45 26.66
C LEU A 103 7.97 16.13 25.59
N ARG A 104 8.81 15.34 24.92
CA ARG A 104 9.66 15.78 23.80
C ARG A 104 9.59 14.79 22.66
N LEU A 105 9.67 15.29 21.44
CA LEU A 105 9.75 14.49 20.23
C LEU A 105 11.00 14.85 19.44
N LYS A 106 11.75 13.85 18.99
CA LYS A 106 12.83 14.01 18.01
C LYS A 106 12.47 13.20 16.78
N ILE A 107 12.62 13.80 15.60
CA ILE A 107 12.45 13.13 14.31
C ILE A 107 13.75 13.30 13.52
N THR A 108 14.43 12.19 13.25
CA THR A 108 15.52 12.18 12.26
C THR A 108 14.95 11.66 10.94
N ILE A 109 15.14 12.41 9.86
CA ILE A 109 14.70 12.03 8.52
C ILE A 109 15.92 11.60 7.73
N GLU A 110 15.83 10.44 7.07
CA GLU A 110 16.80 9.95 6.09
C GLU A 110 16.10 9.83 4.73
N ASN A 111 16.69 10.41 3.69
CA ASN A 111 16.20 10.32 2.31
C ASN A 111 16.84 9.15 1.54
N GLU A 112 16.38 8.89 0.31
CA GLU A 112 16.89 7.79 -0.53
C GLU A 112 18.39 7.88 -0.85
N ALA A 113 18.93 9.09 -0.88
CA ALA A 113 20.35 9.35 -1.14
C ALA A 113 21.21 9.28 0.13
N GLY A 114 20.64 8.90 1.28
CA GLY A 114 21.33 8.85 2.58
C GLY A 114 21.52 10.22 3.25
N GLY A 115 20.96 11.29 2.69
CA GLY A 115 20.95 12.61 3.31
C GLY A 115 20.06 12.63 4.56
N THR A 116 20.54 13.29 5.62
CA THR A 116 19.84 13.31 6.92
C THR A 116 19.51 14.72 7.41
N SER A 117 18.40 14.84 8.14
CA SER A 117 18.01 16.05 8.86
C SER A 117 17.36 15.68 10.20
N CYS A 118 17.38 16.59 11.16
CA CYS A 118 16.91 16.32 12.52
C CYS A 118 16.04 17.47 13.05
N PHE A 119 14.84 17.12 13.51
CA PHE A 119 13.86 18.03 14.08
C PHE A 119 13.59 17.65 15.53
N ARG A 120 13.36 18.64 16.39
CA ARG A 120 13.07 18.46 17.80
C ARG A 120 11.89 19.37 18.17
N TYR A 121 10.97 18.82 18.96
CA TYR A 121 9.77 19.49 19.42
C TYR A 121 9.65 19.32 20.93
N ASP A 122 9.31 20.42 21.61
CA ASP A 122 8.96 20.39 23.03
C ASP A 122 7.43 20.37 23.22
N HIS A 123 6.98 20.01 24.42
CA HIS A 123 5.56 19.90 24.78
C HIS A 123 4.66 21.07 24.33
N ASN A 124 5.18 22.31 24.24
CA ASN A 124 4.42 23.48 23.81
C ASN A 124 4.04 23.46 22.32
N GLU A 125 4.73 22.68 21.50
CA GLU A 125 4.47 22.53 20.06
C GLU A 125 3.60 21.31 19.75
N LEU A 126 3.36 20.46 20.75
CA LEU A 126 2.70 19.18 20.60
C LEU A 126 1.21 19.31 20.96
N VAL A 127 0.35 19.00 20.00
CA VAL A 127 -1.10 19.12 20.19
C VAL A 127 -1.68 17.77 20.53
N LEU A 128 -2.33 17.65 21.69
CA LEU A 128 -3.11 16.46 22.01
C LEU A 128 -4.34 16.38 21.10
N ILE A 129 -4.42 15.32 20.30
CA ILE A 129 -5.52 15.07 19.36
C ILE A 129 -6.59 14.17 20.00
N GLU A 130 -6.17 13.09 20.67
CA GLU A 130 -7.08 12.11 21.23
C GLU A 130 -6.49 11.49 22.51
N LYS A 131 -7.36 11.16 23.46
CA LYS A 131 -7.02 10.35 24.64
C LYS A 131 -7.81 9.06 24.63
N LYS A 132 -7.16 7.97 25.01
CA LYS A 132 -7.79 6.66 25.09
C LYS A 132 -7.33 5.90 26.31
N ALA A 133 -8.27 5.56 27.19
CA ALA A 133 -8.04 4.62 28.29
C ALA A 133 -8.18 3.18 27.77
N LEU A 134 -7.12 2.38 27.89
CA LEU A 134 -7.08 0.97 27.50
C LEU A 134 -6.44 0.14 28.60
N ARG A 135 -7.22 -0.81 29.15
CA ARG A 135 -6.81 -1.65 30.27
C ARG A 135 -6.40 -0.79 31.48
N THR A 136 -5.14 -0.83 31.88
CA THR A 136 -4.58 -0.11 33.03
C THR A 136 -3.82 1.15 32.63
N LYS A 137 -3.80 1.51 31.35
CA LYS A 137 -3.04 2.65 30.82
C LYS A 137 -3.94 3.63 30.07
N THR A 138 -3.56 4.88 30.10
CA THR A 138 -4.13 5.94 29.29
C THR A 138 -3.12 6.35 28.24
N PHE A 139 -3.50 6.27 26.97
CA PHE A 139 -2.69 6.72 25.85
C PHE A 139 -3.15 8.09 25.39
N GLY A 140 -2.20 8.92 24.96
CA GLY A 140 -2.43 10.15 24.22
C GLY A 140 -1.93 10.00 22.79
N CYS A 141 -2.75 10.40 21.83
CA CYS A 141 -2.36 10.64 20.45
C CYS A 141 -2.07 12.13 20.30
N PHE A 142 -0.86 12.47 19.90
CA PHE A 142 -0.38 13.84 19.74
C PHE A 142 -0.01 14.11 18.28
N GLY A 143 -0.21 15.35 17.84
CA GLY A 143 0.29 15.86 16.57
C GLY A 143 1.49 16.76 16.81
N ALA A 144 2.62 16.44 16.16
CA ALA A 144 3.75 17.36 16.00
C ALA A 144 3.67 18.02 14.60
N PRO A 145 4.01 19.31 14.44
CA PRO A 145 4.08 19.95 13.12
C PRO A 145 4.91 19.10 12.15
N PHE A 146 4.41 18.91 10.93
CA PHE A 146 5.13 18.08 9.97
C PHE A 146 6.50 18.72 9.64
N PRO A 147 7.60 17.95 9.69
CA PRO A 147 8.95 18.52 9.82
C PRO A 147 9.47 19.28 8.60
N ALA A 148 9.01 18.96 7.38
CA ALA A 148 9.52 19.60 6.17
C ALA A 148 8.55 19.44 5.00
N ASP A 149 8.69 20.33 4.01
CA ASP A 149 8.20 20.06 2.65
C ASP A 149 9.19 19.14 1.96
N LEU A 150 8.79 17.88 1.76
CA LEU A 150 9.67 16.83 1.26
C LEU A 150 9.45 16.65 -0.25
N PRO A 151 10.52 16.60 -1.07
CA PRO A 151 10.43 16.16 -2.46
C PRO A 151 9.92 14.72 -2.59
N LEU A 152 9.53 14.34 -3.82
CA LEU A 152 9.16 12.96 -4.16
C LEU A 152 10.24 11.97 -3.73
N GLY A 153 9.80 10.85 -3.16
CA GLY A 153 10.71 9.76 -2.76
C GLY A 153 10.26 8.98 -1.53
N TYR A 154 11.10 8.04 -1.14
CA TYR A 154 11.01 7.19 0.04
C TYR A 154 11.94 7.71 1.14
N TYR A 155 11.38 7.93 2.31
CA TYR A 155 12.10 8.41 3.48
C TYR A 155 11.93 7.44 4.64
N THR A 156 12.91 7.44 5.55
CA THR A 156 12.79 6.81 6.86
C THR A 156 12.79 7.91 7.91
N PHE A 157 11.70 8.00 8.66
CA PHE A 157 11.59 8.89 9.83
C PHE A 157 11.86 8.06 11.07
N GLN A 158 12.98 8.31 11.74
CA GLN A 158 13.25 7.78 13.05
C GLN A 158 12.62 8.71 14.10
N ILE A 159 11.48 8.28 14.64
CA ILE A 159 10.72 9.04 15.63
C ILE A 159 11.10 8.55 17.02
N THR A 160 11.47 9.48 17.89
CA THR A 160 11.82 9.25 19.28
C THR A 160 10.96 10.15 20.16
N ALA A 161 10.05 9.56 20.93
CA ALA A 161 9.29 10.28 21.95
C ALA A 161 9.87 10.01 23.34
N THR A 162 10.04 11.07 24.12
CA THR A 162 10.53 11.03 25.51
C THR A 162 9.52 11.67 26.44
N ALA A 163 9.12 10.96 27.48
CA ALA A 163 8.19 11.39 28.51
C ALA A 163 8.77 11.06 29.88
N GLY A 164 9.34 12.06 30.57
CA GLY A 164 10.12 11.82 31.80
C GLY A 164 11.32 10.91 31.53
N GLN A 165 11.42 9.79 32.27
CA GLN A 165 12.48 8.77 32.09
C GLN A 165 12.16 7.75 30.99
N LYS A 166 10.94 7.76 30.44
CA LYS A 166 10.52 6.79 29.42
C LYS A 166 10.85 7.33 28.04
N LYS A 167 11.48 6.47 27.23
CA LYS A 167 11.80 6.74 25.83
C LYS A 167 11.20 5.64 24.96
N LYS A 168 10.67 6.02 23.81
CA LYS A 168 10.14 5.09 22.81
C LYS A 168 10.57 5.55 21.43
N ASP A 169 11.07 4.61 20.64
CA ASP A 169 11.61 4.85 19.31
C ASP A 169 10.87 3.98 18.29
N GLN A 170 10.63 4.52 17.09
CA GLN A 170 10.07 3.78 15.96
C GLN A 170 10.55 4.37 14.63
N ALA A 171 10.94 3.49 13.71
CA ALA A 171 11.14 3.84 12.31
C ALA A 171 9.79 3.86 11.58
N VAL A 172 9.55 4.92 10.81
CA VAL A 172 8.35 5.09 9.98
C VAL A 172 8.79 5.31 8.54
N ARG A 173 8.22 4.55 7.60
CA ARG A 173 8.42 4.81 6.17
C ARG A 173 7.51 5.94 5.72
N VAL A 174 8.08 7.03 5.24
CA VAL A 174 7.30 8.13 4.65
C VAL A 174 7.49 8.10 3.14
N ILE A 175 6.38 8.03 2.40
CA ILE A 175 6.39 7.95 0.93
C ILE A 175 5.74 9.22 0.41
N VAL A 176 6.51 10.04 -0.29
CA VAL A 176 6.01 11.26 -0.92
C VAL A 176 5.70 10.98 -2.38
N CYS A 177 4.41 11.01 -2.71
CA CYS A 177 3.87 10.71 -4.02
C CYS A 177 3.50 11.99 -4.79
N PRO A 178 3.56 11.98 -6.13
CA PRO A 178 3.05 13.10 -6.92
C PRO A 178 1.52 13.15 -6.85
N GLU A 179 0.94 14.32 -7.09
CA GLU A 179 -0.51 14.47 -7.18
C GLU A 179 -1.10 13.73 -8.40
N ARG A 180 -0.32 13.66 -9.48
CA ARG A 180 -0.72 13.06 -10.75
C ARG A 180 0.36 12.10 -11.26
N THR A 181 -0.06 11.09 -12.00
CA THR A 181 0.85 10.19 -12.72
C THR A 181 1.51 10.94 -13.89
N TYR A 182 2.62 10.38 -14.39
CA TYR A 182 3.30 10.94 -15.56
C TYR A 182 2.38 10.92 -16.79
N LEU A 183 2.28 12.08 -17.46
CA LEU A 183 1.65 12.23 -18.75
C LEU A 183 2.73 12.62 -19.78
N PRO A 184 3.02 11.78 -20.79
CA PRO A 184 3.97 12.11 -21.83
C PRO A 184 3.63 13.44 -22.52
N PRO A 185 4.62 14.28 -22.89
CA PRO A 185 4.36 15.55 -23.57
C PRO A 185 3.49 15.42 -24.83
N ALA A 186 3.61 14.29 -25.54
CA ALA A 186 2.82 13.98 -26.74
C ALA A 186 1.31 13.77 -26.47
N LEU A 187 0.89 13.60 -25.22
CA LEU A 187 -0.52 13.49 -24.80
C LEU A 187 -1.03 14.71 -24.04
N GLN A 188 -0.25 15.79 -23.93
CA GLN A 188 -0.68 17.01 -23.26
C GLN A 188 -1.59 17.87 -24.16
N GLY A 189 -2.59 18.52 -23.54
CA GLY A 189 -3.61 19.30 -24.23
C GLY A 189 -4.57 18.39 -25.01
N ASP A 190 -4.96 18.81 -26.20
CA ASP A 190 -5.91 18.07 -27.06
C ASP A 190 -5.25 17.06 -27.99
N ARG A 191 -3.95 16.79 -27.79
CA ARG A 191 -3.20 15.82 -28.61
C ARG A 191 -3.74 14.40 -28.42
N ARG A 192 -3.60 13.59 -29.48
CA ARG A 192 -4.05 12.19 -29.54
C ARG A 192 -2.93 11.33 -30.11
N LEU A 193 -2.74 10.15 -29.53
CA LEU A 193 -1.84 9.12 -30.05
C LEU A 193 -2.63 7.86 -30.35
N ALA A 194 -2.20 7.13 -31.37
CA ALA A 194 -2.71 5.79 -31.68
C ALA A 194 -1.64 4.75 -31.34
N GLY A 195 -2.10 3.55 -30.99
CA GLY A 195 -1.26 2.39 -30.70
C GLY A 195 -1.93 1.11 -31.19
N ILE A 196 -1.16 0.03 -31.25
CA ILE A 196 -1.67 -1.30 -31.61
C ILE A 196 -1.57 -2.19 -30.40
N TRP A 197 -2.62 -2.96 -30.11
CA TRP A 197 -2.55 -4.03 -29.13
C TRP A 197 -2.41 -5.37 -29.85
N VAL A 198 -1.43 -6.18 -29.44
CA VAL A 198 -1.19 -7.50 -30.01
C VAL A 198 -0.85 -8.50 -28.90
N PRO A 199 -1.48 -9.69 -28.86
CA PRO A 199 -1.01 -10.76 -27.99
C PRO A 199 0.33 -11.28 -28.52
N LEU A 200 1.42 -11.02 -27.79
CA LEU A 200 2.78 -11.33 -28.24
C LEU A 200 2.95 -12.81 -28.57
N TYR A 201 2.38 -13.69 -27.74
CA TYR A 201 2.43 -15.14 -27.97
C TYR A 201 1.78 -15.58 -29.30
N ALA A 202 0.94 -14.75 -29.92
CA ALA A 202 0.30 -15.07 -31.19
C ALA A 202 1.12 -14.65 -32.42
N ILE A 203 2.17 -13.83 -32.24
CA ILE A 203 3.01 -13.38 -33.37
C ILE A 203 3.78 -14.58 -33.93
N ARG A 204 3.80 -14.69 -35.26
CA ARG A 204 4.54 -15.72 -36.00
C ARG A 204 5.60 -15.04 -36.88
N SER A 205 6.73 -15.72 -37.02
CA SER A 205 7.77 -15.38 -37.98
C SER A 205 8.48 -16.65 -38.42
N ASP A 206 9.24 -16.57 -39.51
CA ASP A 206 10.02 -17.70 -40.04
C ASP A 206 11.13 -18.19 -39.09
N ARG A 207 11.35 -17.46 -37.99
CA ARG A 207 12.43 -17.70 -37.04
C ARG A 207 11.94 -18.25 -35.70
N ASN A 208 10.78 -17.79 -35.23
CA ASN A 208 10.38 -18.08 -33.87
C ASN A 208 9.95 -19.55 -33.69
N TRP A 209 10.03 -20.05 -32.45
CA TRP A 209 9.74 -21.45 -32.15
C TRP A 209 8.25 -21.72 -31.96
N GLY A 210 7.45 -21.15 -32.86
CA GLY A 210 5.99 -21.28 -32.86
C GLY A 210 5.28 -20.41 -31.82
N ILE A 211 5.97 -19.41 -31.26
CA ILE A 211 5.43 -18.41 -30.34
C ILE A 211 6.21 -17.12 -30.55
N GLY A 212 5.54 -15.97 -30.51
CA GLY A 212 6.20 -14.69 -30.66
C GLY A 212 7.15 -14.39 -29.50
N ASP A 213 8.37 -13.96 -29.79
CA ASP A 213 9.43 -13.65 -28.82
C ASP A 213 9.80 -12.14 -28.78
N PHE A 214 10.80 -11.76 -27.98
CA PHE A 214 11.24 -10.37 -27.90
C PHE A 214 11.84 -9.82 -29.21
N ALA A 215 12.39 -10.66 -30.08
CA ALA A 215 12.86 -10.24 -31.39
C ALA A 215 11.70 -9.97 -32.34
N ASP A 216 10.65 -10.80 -32.29
CA ASP A 216 9.40 -10.55 -33.00
C ASP A 216 8.77 -9.23 -32.55
N LEU A 217 8.69 -8.99 -31.24
CA LEU A 217 8.15 -7.73 -30.71
C LEU A 217 8.93 -6.52 -31.23
N LYS A 218 10.27 -6.60 -31.23
CA LYS A 218 11.12 -5.53 -31.77
C LYS A 218 10.86 -5.28 -33.25
N ARG A 219 10.82 -6.33 -34.07
CA ARG A 219 10.54 -6.22 -35.52
C ARG A 219 9.16 -5.64 -35.77
N PHE A 220 8.15 -6.15 -35.07
CA PHE A 220 6.78 -5.69 -35.19
C PHE A 220 6.63 -4.22 -34.80
N ALA A 221 7.22 -3.80 -33.69
CA ALA A 221 7.18 -2.40 -33.24
C ALA A 221 7.87 -1.45 -34.22
N LEU A 222 9.03 -1.85 -34.79
CA LEU A 222 9.73 -1.06 -35.80
C LEU A 222 8.93 -0.92 -37.09
N TRP A 223 8.35 -2.02 -37.58
CA TRP A 223 7.48 -2.01 -38.75
C TRP A 223 6.24 -1.14 -38.50
N ALA A 224 5.52 -1.36 -37.39
CA ALA A 224 4.31 -0.61 -37.07
C ALA A 224 4.58 0.89 -36.91
N SER A 225 5.70 1.26 -36.28
CA SER A 225 6.09 2.67 -36.17
C SER A 225 6.39 3.29 -37.54
N ARG A 226 7.06 2.56 -38.44
CA ARG A 226 7.43 3.08 -39.77
C ARG A 226 6.25 3.15 -40.73
N GLU A 227 5.48 2.08 -40.83
CA GLU A 227 4.42 1.93 -41.82
C GLU A 227 3.08 2.52 -41.32
N LEU A 228 2.77 2.34 -40.03
CA LEU A 228 1.47 2.75 -39.47
C LEU A 228 1.55 4.02 -38.61
N LYS A 229 2.76 4.55 -38.37
CA LYS A 229 3.01 5.76 -37.56
C LYS A 229 2.39 5.71 -36.16
N VAL A 230 2.26 4.51 -35.59
CA VAL A 230 1.72 4.33 -34.23
C VAL A 230 2.78 4.64 -33.18
N ALA A 231 2.34 5.15 -32.02
CA ALA A 231 3.21 5.65 -30.98
C ALA A 231 3.60 4.59 -29.93
N PHE A 232 2.82 3.52 -29.80
CA PHE A 232 3.09 2.45 -28.85
C PHE A 232 2.51 1.11 -29.31
N ILE A 233 3.09 0.02 -28.80
CA ILE A 233 2.57 -1.33 -28.93
C ILE A 233 2.17 -1.82 -27.53
N GLY A 234 0.88 -2.10 -27.36
CA GLY A 234 0.35 -2.80 -26.19
C GLY A 234 0.47 -4.31 -26.38
N ILE A 235 0.82 -5.01 -25.31
CA ILE A 235 0.96 -6.47 -25.29
C ILE A 235 0.24 -7.07 -24.08
N ASN A 236 0.05 -8.39 -24.09
CA ASN A 236 -0.41 -9.13 -22.92
C ASN A 236 0.62 -9.06 -21.77
N PRO A 237 0.21 -9.36 -20.52
CA PRO A 237 1.15 -9.46 -19.41
C PRO A 237 2.25 -10.48 -19.69
N LEU A 238 3.49 -10.11 -19.35
CA LEU A 238 4.69 -10.93 -19.54
C LEU A 238 5.14 -11.61 -18.24
N HIS A 239 4.22 -11.83 -17.32
CA HIS A 239 4.46 -12.40 -16.00
C HIS A 239 4.88 -13.87 -16.07
N SER A 240 5.74 -14.30 -15.16
CA SER A 240 6.23 -15.68 -15.11
C SER A 240 5.09 -16.69 -14.96
N LEU A 241 5.11 -17.72 -15.82
CA LEU A 241 4.21 -18.87 -15.81
C LEU A 241 5.04 -20.17 -15.67
N PHE A 242 4.37 -21.27 -15.36
CA PHE A 242 5.02 -22.59 -15.30
C PHE A 242 5.33 -23.18 -16.69
N ASN A 243 4.63 -22.73 -17.74
CA ASN A 243 4.79 -23.16 -19.13
C ASN A 243 4.77 -24.69 -19.35
N ARG A 244 4.05 -25.44 -18.51
CA ARG A 244 3.95 -26.89 -18.60
C ARG A 244 2.62 -27.39 -18.05
N SER A 245 2.16 -28.53 -18.54
CA SER A 245 1.02 -29.25 -17.97
C SER A 245 1.34 -29.74 -16.54
N PRO A 246 0.37 -29.75 -15.59
CA PRO A 246 -1.06 -29.42 -15.73
C PRO A 246 -1.38 -27.94 -15.49
N TYR A 247 -0.38 -27.06 -15.44
CA TYR A 247 -0.59 -25.66 -15.08
C TYR A 247 -1.23 -24.87 -16.24
N ASN A 248 -2.01 -23.86 -15.87
CA ASN A 248 -2.65 -22.96 -16.83
C ASN A 248 -1.60 -22.13 -17.60
N ILE A 249 -1.96 -21.74 -18.83
CA ILE A 249 -1.13 -20.91 -19.71
C ILE A 249 -1.66 -19.47 -19.83
N SER A 250 -2.62 -19.07 -19.00
CA SER A 250 -3.23 -17.74 -19.06
C SER A 250 -2.25 -16.67 -18.55
N PRO A 251 -1.95 -15.62 -19.33
CA PRO A 251 -1.12 -14.50 -18.87
C PRO A 251 -1.68 -13.77 -17.64
N TYR A 252 -2.97 -13.94 -17.35
CA TYR A 252 -3.69 -13.27 -16.26
C TYR A 252 -3.79 -14.10 -14.99
N LEU A 253 -3.30 -15.35 -14.99
CA LEU A 253 -3.19 -16.20 -13.80
C LEU A 253 -1.72 -16.65 -13.59
N PRO A 254 -0.79 -15.70 -13.36
CA PRO A 254 0.63 -16.00 -13.33
C PRO A 254 1.10 -16.61 -12.01
N ALA A 255 2.24 -17.31 -12.07
CA ALA A 255 2.94 -17.78 -10.88
C ALA A 255 3.56 -16.60 -10.11
N SER A 256 4.01 -15.56 -10.81
CA SER A 256 4.51 -14.32 -10.19
C SER A 256 4.34 -13.12 -11.11
N ARG A 257 3.86 -12.00 -10.53
CA ARG A 257 3.79 -10.70 -11.22
C ARG A 257 5.14 -9.96 -11.24
N LEU A 258 6.13 -10.39 -10.46
CA LEU A 258 7.45 -9.76 -10.36
C LEU A 258 8.39 -10.23 -11.46
N TYR A 259 8.47 -11.55 -11.67
CA TYR A 259 9.37 -12.16 -12.66
C TYR A 259 8.74 -12.19 -14.05
N ARG A 260 9.59 -12.30 -15.08
CA ARG A 260 9.17 -12.38 -16.49
C ARG A 260 9.08 -13.82 -16.97
N ASN A 261 8.20 -14.08 -17.93
CA ASN A 261 8.08 -15.38 -18.56
C ASN A 261 9.25 -15.61 -19.54
N PHE A 262 10.01 -16.68 -19.31
CA PHE A 262 11.14 -17.06 -20.16
C PHE A 262 10.72 -17.55 -21.55
N ILE A 263 9.45 -17.90 -21.79
CA ILE A 263 8.98 -18.37 -23.09
C ILE A 263 9.13 -17.32 -24.20
N TYR A 264 9.22 -16.04 -23.83
CA TYR A 264 9.43 -14.92 -24.76
C TYR A 264 10.90 -14.63 -25.04
N LEU A 265 11.83 -15.39 -24.45
CA LEU A 265 13.25 -15.23 -24.73
C LEU A 265 13.52 -15.53 -26.20
N ASP A 266 14.26 -14.62 -26.80
CA ASP A 266 14.82 -14.83 -28.11
C ASP A 266 16.08 -15.71 -28.00
N ILE A 267 15.94 -17.00 -28.26
CA ILE A 267 17.04 -17.97 -28.14
C ILE A 267 18.20 -17.69 -29.11
N PHE A 268 17.93 -17.33 -30.37
CA PHE A 268 18.99 -17.01 -31.34
C PHE A 268 19.68 -15.66 -31.08
N GLY A 269 19.14 -14.85 -30.16
CA GLY A 269 19.78 -13.61 -29.70
C GLY A 269 20.74 -13.83 -28.53
N LEU A 270 20.82 -15.03 -27.97
CA LEU A 270 21.71 -15.36 -26.85
C LEU A 270 23.13 -15.63 -27.36
N ALA A 271 24.12 -14.94 -26.80
CA ALA A 271 25.52 -15.07 -27.22
C ALA A 271 26.08 -16.51 -27.09
N ASP A 272 25.57 -17.28 -26.12
CA ASP A 272 26.00 -18.66 -25.86
C ASP A 272 25.31 -19.69 -26.76
N PHE A 273 24.23 -19.30 -27.45
CA PHE A 273 23.50 -20.18 -28.36
C PHE A 273 24.09 -20.06 -29.77
N LYS A 274 24.92 -21.05 -30.15
CA LYS A 274 25.58 -21.15 -31.45
C LYS A 274 24.84 -22.08 -32.40
#